data_AF-A0A957IXY5-F1
#
_entry.id   AF-A0A957IXY5-F1
#
_cell.length_a   1.000
_cell.length_b   1.000
_cell.length_c   1.000
_cell.angle_alpha   90.00
_cell.angle_beta   90.00
_cell.angle_gamma   90.00
#
_symmetry.space_group_name_H-M   'P 1'
#
loop_
_entity.id
_entity.type
_entity.pdbx_description
1 polymer ?
#
loop_
_entity_poly.entity_id
_entity_poly.type
_entity_poly.pdbx_seq_one_letter_code
_entity_poly.pdbx_strand_id
1 'polypeptide(L)'
;MPVEFYVHAPMPDNSNERRAACRVARLLYQQYRDSEDHLLLVVNVDPAQAAVAPPAHDLTQLDALLLGPNFVAILDFKNYFDPIESPSAHGAWYAVTRHGAKKVLGGASENPLQQAYRARAAWSAYFQQVSAQFLAPERQQALHKAWPHLSFFLLFHPYLNARSRLPALGNADHWFHPRSIDQVTELAYALRSPLLRLTPAECRGLVLHGLRAQPWDDMAQLLPQQVLGYLMVSEPDSRRAPVRYPLSPFDAMTIGRSASVQGHRVSSAGLSLQVSGRHAQVETTHQDVLLQDLGSKNGTYVNGQCLEAGQLVVLQPGQRAFLGNTDSQACHIWFEPRAWYGDSGNITLVTQTGSS
;
A
#
# COMPACT_ATOMS: atom_id res chain seq x y z
N MET A 1 -18.85 -2.27 -12.54
CA MET A 1 -17.93 -3.19 -11.84
C MET A 1 -18.28 -3.15 -10.37
N PRO A 2 -18.18 -4.25 -9.62
CA PRO A 2 -18.45 -4.22 -8.18
C PRO A 2 -17.39 -3.43 -7.41
N VAL A 3 -16.21 -3.21 -7.97
CA VAL A 3 -15.20 -2.28 -7.44
C VAL A 3 -14.97 -1.15 -8.45
N GLU A 4 -15.03 0.09 -7.98
CA GLU A 4 -14.76 1.30 -8.78
C GLU A 4 -13.60 2.10 -8.17
N PHE A 5 -12.79 2.72 -9.02
CA PHE A 5 -11.58 3.43 -8.62
C PHE A 5 -11.61 4.87 -9.09
N TYR A 6 -11.32 5.79 -8.18
CA TYR A 6 -11.36 7.22 -8.38
C TYR A 6 -10.12 7.88 -7.81
N VAL A 7 -9.74 9.01 -8.39
CA VAL A 7 -8.65 9.88 -7.93
C VAL A 7 -9.20 11.29 -7.76
N HIS A 8 -8.88 11.94 -6.64
CA HIS A 8 -9.28 13.33 -6.41
C HIS A 8 -8.20 14.31 -6.88
N ALA A 9 -6.95 14.12 -6.45
CA ALA A 9 -5.80 14.86 -6.94
C ALA A 9 -4.73 13.93 -7.56
N PRO A 10 -3.99 14.36 -8.60
CA PRO A 10 -2.94 13.54 -9.21
C PRO A 10 -1.88 13.10 -8.19
N MET A 11 -1.38 11.87 -8.32
CA MET A 11 -0.27 11.34 -7.52
C MET A 11 0.97 11.14 -8.38
N PRO A 12 2.16 11.58 -7.94
CA PRO A 12 3.41 11.31 -8.68
C PRO A 12 3.71 9.83 -8.82
N ASP A 13 4.26 9.42 -9.96
CA ASP A 13 4.61 8.03 -10.30
C ASP A 13 5.56 7.37 -9.31
N ASN A 14 6.48 8.15 -8.75
CA ASN A 14 7.49 7.68 -7.82
C ASN A 14 7.07 7.78 -6.35
N SER A 15 5.85 8.24 -6.04
CA SER A 15 5.42 8.43 -4.65
C SER A 15 5.11 7.11 -3.95
N ASN A 16 5.38 7.03 -2.65
CA ASN A 16 5.04 5.85 -1.86
C ASN A 16 3.52 5.69 -1.73
N GLU A 17 2.80 6.81 -1.72
CA GLU A 17 1.34 6.88 -1.69
C GLU A 17 0.75 6.22 -2.94
N ARG A 18 1.30 6.49 -4.14
CA ARG A 18 0.81 5.85 -5.38
C ARG A 18 1.02 4.34 -5.34
N ARG A 19 2.17 3.87 -4.83
CA ARG A 19 2.45 2.43 -4.69
C ARG A 19 1.46 1.76 -3.74
N ALA A 20 1.23 2.36 -2.57
CA ALA A 20 0.28 1.86 -1.59
C ALA A 20 -1.16 1.86 -2.14
N ALA A 21 -1.58 2.95 -2.79
CA ALA A 21 -2.87 3.07 -3.44
C ALA A 21 -3.08 2.01 -4.53
N CYS A 22 -2.09 1.80 -5.41
CA CYS A 22 -2.14 0.76 -6.44
C CYS A 22 -2.20 -0.66 -5.82
N ARG A 23 -1.48 -0.90 -4.72
CA ARG A 23 -1.55 -2.18 -3.99
C ARG A 23 -2.94 -2.42 -3.41
N VAL A 24 -3.54 -1.43 -2.75
CA VAL A 24 -4.93 -1.52 -2.25
C VAL A 24 -5.90 -1.77 -3.40
N ALA A 25 -5.79 -1.02 -4.49
CA ALA A 25 -6.67 -1.17 -5.64
C ALA A 25 -6.61 -2.60 -6.23
N ARG A 26 -5.40 -3.15 -6.39
CA ARG A 26 -5.20 -4.54 -6.83
C ARG A 26 -5.83 -5.55 -5.88
N LEU A 27 -5.58 -5.43 -4.58
CA LEU A 27 -6.12 -6.36 -3.57
C LEU A 27 -7.65 -6.33 -3.57
N LEU A 28 -8.25 -5.14 -3.60
CA LEU A 28 -9.70 -4.99 -3.67
C LEU A 28 -10.26 -5.57 -4.97
N TYR A 29 -9.65 -5.29 -6.12
CA TYR A 29 -10.08 -5.86 -7.39
C TYR A 29 -9.99 -7.40 -7.39
N GLN A 30 -8.88 -7.98 -6.94
CA GLN A 30 -8.70 -9.42 -6.88
C GLN A 30 -9.75 -10.11 -6.01
N GLN A 31 -10.08 -9.52 -4.85
CA GLN A 31 -11.02 -10.12 -3.91
C GLN A 31 -12.49 -9.87 -4.29
N TYR A 32 -12.82 -8.71 -4.86
CA TYR A 32 -14.20 -8.24 -4.97
C TYR A 32 -14.71 -8.03 -6.40
N ARG A 33 -13.89 -8.24 -7.44
CA ARG A 33 -14.33 -8.06 -8.85
C ARG A 33 -15.55 -8.91 -9.25
N ASP A 34 -15.80 -10.00 -8.54
CA ASP A 34 -16.90 -10.94 -8.77
C ASP A 34 -17.89 -10.95 -7.58
N SER A 35 -17.77 -10.00 -6.64
CA SER A 35 -18.63 -9.86 -5.45
C SER A 35 -19.92 -9.09 -5.74
N GLU A 36 -20.95 -9.32 -4.92
CA GLU A 36 -22.17 -8.49 -4.90
C GLU A 36 -21.96 -7.16 -4.15
N ASP A 37 -20.97 -7.11 -3.23
CA ASP A 37 -20.65 -5.90 -2.49
C ASP A 37 -20.05 -4.83 -3.42
N HIS A 38 -20.69 -3.66 -3.47
CA HIS A 38 -20.20 -2.52 -4.24
C HIS A 38 -19.22 -1.67 -3.44
N LEU A 39 -17.96 -1.64 -3.87
CA LEU A 39 -16.88 -0.89 -3.24
C LEU A 39 -16.38 0.24 -4.14
N LEU A 40 -16.11 1.40 -3.54
CA LEU A 40 -15.47 2.53 -4.23
C LEU A 40 -14.21 2.93 -3.46
N LEU A 41 -13.09 2.98 -4.16
CA LEU A 41 -11.84 3.53 -3.64
C LEU A 41 -11.60 4.91 -4.25
N VAL A 42 -11.47 5.95 -3.43
CA VAL A 42 -11.03 7.28 -3.84
C VAL A 42 -9.65 7.53 -3.27
N VAL A 43 -8.68 7.90 -4.10
CA VAL A 43 -7.29 8.13 -3.65
C VAL A 43 -6.91 9.60 -3.72
N ASN A 44 -5.98 9.98 -2.84
CA ASN A 44 -5.39 11.31 -2.75
C ASN A 44 -6.42 12.44 -2.63
N VAL A 45 -7.19 12.43 -1.55
CA VAL A 45 -8.27 13.40 -1.31
C VAL A 45 -7.69 14.70 -0.74
N ASP A 46 -7.51 15.69 -1.62
CA ASP A 46 -7.01 17.02 -1.28
C ASP A 46 -8.14 17.97 -0.76
N PRO A 47 -8.09 18.43 0.50
CA PRO A 47 -9.10 19.32 1.06
C PRO A 47 -9.14 20.69 0.39
N ALA A 48 -8.05 21.15 -0.25
CA ALA A 48 -8.03 22.42 -0.97
C ALA A 48 -8.99 22.45 -2.17
N GLN A 49 -9.37 21.26 -2.67
CA GLN A 49 -10.28 21.07 -3.80
C GLN A 49 -11.70 20.66 -3.35
N ALA A 50 -12.02 20.81 -2.06
CA ALA A 50 -13.32 20.46 -1.51
C ALA A 50 -14.48 21.13 -2.28
N ALA A 51 -15.57 20.38 -2.47
CA ALA A 51 -16.74 20.83 -3.21
C ALA A 51 -17.50 21.96 -2.51
N VAL A 52 -17.34 22.07 -1.19
CA VAL A 52 -17.89 23.12 -0.33
C VAL A 52 -16.84 23.60 0.65
N ALA A 53 -17.05 24.80 1.20
CA ALA A 53 -16.25 25.28 2.31
C ALA A 53 -16.28 24.26 3.46
N PRO A 54 -15.10 23.87 3.99
CA PRO A 54 -15.02 22.91 5.08
C PRO A 54 -15.76 23.45 6.32
N PRO A 55 -16.26 22.54 7.18
CA PRO A 55 -16.83 22.93 8.47
C PRO A 55 -15.76 23.63 9.35
N ALA A 56 -16.14 24.12 10.54
CA ALA A 56 -15.25 24.90 11.43
C ALA A 56 -13.91 24.22 11.81
N HIS A 57 -13.71 22.95 11.48
CA HIS A 57 -12.45 22.23 11.61
C HIS A 57 -11.79 22.05 10.24
N ASP A 58 -10.50 22.38 10.16
CA ASP A 58 -9.71 22.19 8.94
C ASP A 58 -9.69 20.72 8.53
N LEU A 59 -10.04 20.46 7.27
CA LEU A 59 -9.88 19.14 6.67
C LEU A 59 -8.40 18.86 6.45
N THR A 60 -7.96 17.66 6.80
CA THR A 60 -6.63 17.15 6.44
C THR A 60 -6.72 16.35 5.16
N GLN A 61 -5.67 16.38 4.35
CA GLN A 61 -5.50 15.46 3.22
C GLN A 61 -5.65 14.02 3.67
N LEU A 62 -6.34 13.22 2.87
CA LEU A 62 -6.47 11.78 3.06
C LEU A 62 -5.74 11.04 1.95
N ASP A 63 -5.01 9.99 2.30
CA ASP A 63 -4.34 9.16 1.30
C ASP A 63 -5.36 8.38 0.48
N ALA A 64 -6.41 7.86 1.12
CA ALA A 64 -7.56 7.30 0.42
C ALA A 64 -8.84 7.27 1.28
N LEU A 65 -9.95 7.01 0.62
CA LEU A 65 -11.27 6.73 1.20
C LEU A 65 -11.81 5.45 0.56
N LEU A 66 -12.25 4.50 1.36
CA LEU A 66 -12.90 3.28 0.90
C LEU A 66 -14.36 3.30 1.35
N LEU A 67 -15.28 3.26 0.39
CA LEU A 67 -16.72 3.23 0.63
C LEU A 67 -17.24 1.84 0.29
N GLY A 68 -18.04 1.28 1.19
CA GLY A 68 -18.84 0.08 0.95
C GLY A 68 -20.28 0.29 1.39
N PRO A 69 -21.15 -0.70 1.21
CA PRO A 69 -22.57 -0.57 1.51
C PRO A 69 -22.84 -0.29 3.00
N ASN A 70 -21.99 -0.83 3.88
CA ASN A 70 -22.17 -0.75 5.33
C ASN A 70 -21.01 -0.08 6.07
N PHE A 71 -20.10 0.58 5.37
CA PHE A 71 -18.97 1.26 5.99
C PHE A 71 -18.42 2.36 5.09
N VAL A 72 -17.79 3.34 5.71
CA VAL A 72 -16.89 4.29 5.04
C VAL A 72 -15.63 4.34 5.89
N ALA A 73 -14.49 4.08 5.27
CA ALA A 73 -13.19 4.02 5.93
C ALA A 73 -12.23 5.05 5.34
N ILE A 74 -11.65 5.86 6.21
CA ILE A 74 -10.50 6.71 5.86
C ILE A 74 -9.25 5.83 5.87
N LEU A 75 -8.43 5.91 4.84
CA LEU A 75 -7.17 5.18 4.73
C LEU A 75 -6.01 6.16 4.85
N ASP A 76 -5.03 5.81 5.69
CA ASP A 76 -3.76 6.50 5.82
C ASP A 76 -2.63 5.47 5.65
N PHE A 77 -1.69 5.77 4.76
CA PHE A 77 -0.59 4.90 4.39
C PHE A 77 0.68 5.29 5.14
N LYS A 78 1.28 4.34 5.85
CA LYS A 78 2.54 4.54 6.57
C LYS A 78 3.63 3.68 5.97
N ASN A 79 4.65 4.32 5.40
CA ASN A 79 5.81 3.64 4.81
C ASN A 79 6.91 3.35 5.84
N TYR A 80 6.70 2.34 6.69
CA TYR A 80 7.68 1.90 7.70
C TYR A 80 7.93 0.40 7.61
N PHE A 81 9.21 0.01 7.58
CA PHE A 81 9.65 -1.40 7.48
C PHE A 81 10.10 -1.99 8.82
N ASP A 82 10.48 -1.12 9.74
CA ASP A 82 10.98 -1.48 11.06
C ASP A 82 9.83 -1.84 12.01
N PRO A 83 10.08 -2.63 13.06
CA PRO A 83 9.09 -2.92 14.08
C PRO A 83 8.48 -1.64 14.65
N ILE A 84 7.16 -1.59 14.71
CA ILE A 84 6.42 -0.50 15.32
C ILE A 84 6.15 -0.84 16.77
N GLU A 85 6.52 0.05 17.68
CA GLU A 85 6.29 -0.08 19.10
C GLU A 85 5.61 1.17 19.64
N SER A 86 4.72 0.99 20.63
CA SER A 86 4.18 2.10 21.40
C SER A 86 3.85 1.65 22.82
N PRO A 87 4.16 2.47 23.85
CA PRO A 87 3.80 2.15 25.22
C PRO A 87 2.29 2.26 25.49
N SER A 88 1.54 3.03 24.69
CA SER A 88 0.08 3.15 24.82
C SER A 88 -0.55 3.67 23.52
N ALA A 89 -1.83 3.35 23.29
CA ALA A 89 -2.54 3.74 22.06
C ALA A 89 -2.51 5.26 21.81
N HIS A 90 -2.70 6.06 22.85
CA HIS A 90 -2.69 7.52 22.80
C HIS A 90 -1.29 8.15 23.00
N GLY A 91 -0.26 7.34 23.25
CA GLY A 91 1.12 7.79 23.39
C GLY A 91 1.84 7.95 22.05
N ALA A 92 3.14 8.24 22.10
CA ALA A 92 3.96 8.28 20.90
C ALA A 92 4.19 6.87 20.33
N TRP A 93 4.17 6.75 19.00
CA TRP A 93 4.48 5.52 18.29
C TRP A 93 5.87 5.64 17.68
N TYR A 94 6.62 4.54 17.64
CA TYR A 94 8.01 4.53 17.20
C TYR A 94 8.27 3.37 16.24
N ALA A 95 9.00 3.65 15.17
CA ALA A 95 9.65 2.66 14.33
C ALA A 95 11.06 2.41 14.90
N VAL A 96 11.31 1.17 15.34
CA VAL A 96 12.56 0.78 16.00
C VAL A 96 13.60 0.40 14.95
N THR A 97 14.39 1.39 14.53
CA THR A 97 15.43 1.20 13.51
C THR A 97 16.75 0.75 14.15
N ARG A 98 17.71 0.32 13.31
CA ARG A 98 19.08 0.01 13.76
C ARG A 98 19.85 1.22 14.30
N HIS A 99 19.43 2.44 13.92
CA HIS A 99 20.06 3.70 14.31
C HIS A 99 19.32 4.42 15.44
N GLY A 100 18.33 3.76 16.05
CA GLY A 100 17.48 4.32 17.10
C GLY A 100 16.00 4.35 16.72
N ALA A 101 15.17 4.76 17.68
CA ALA A 101 13.73 4.87 17.50
C ALA A 101 13.36 6.15 16.74
N LYS A 102 12.65 6.02 15.62
CA LYS A 102 12.09 7.15 14.86
C LYS A 102 10.59 7.27 15.16
N LYS A 103 10.12 8.45 15.53
CA LYS A 103 8.70 8.68 15.80
C LYS A 103 7.86 8.44 14.53
N VAL A 104 6.73 7.74 14.69
CA VAL A 104 5.72 7.55 13.64
C VAL A 104 4.74 8.70 13.73
N LEU A 105 4.81 9.60 12.76
CA LEU A 105 4.02 10.83 12.76
C LEU A 105 2.67 10.62 12.08
N GLY A 106 1.66 11.35 12.57
CA GLY A 106 0.34 11.43 11.96
C GLY A 106 0.04 12.84 11.46
N GLY A 107 0.62 13.22 10.32
CA GLY A 107 0.62 14.61 9.87
C GLY A 107 1.26 15.51 10.93
N ALA A 108 0.56 16.56 11.36
CA ALA A 108 0.99 17.45 12.45
C ALA A 108 0.70 16.91 13.87
N SER A 109 0.14 15.70 14.02
CA SER A 109 -0.21 15.12 15.32
C SER A 109 0.94 14.31 15.91
N GLU A 110 0.94 14.15 17.24
CA GLU A 110 2.02 13.44 17.93
C GLU A 110 2.04 11.94 17.66
N ASN A 111 0.90 11.36 17.29
CA ASN A 111 0.78 9.96 16.93
C ASN A 111 -0.35 9.73 15.90
N PRO A 112 -0.39 8.55 15.26
CA PRO A 112 -1.39 8.24 14.25
C PRO A 112 -2.84 8.22 14.78
N LEU A 113 -3.08 7.76 16.01
CA LEU A 113 -4.43 7.70 16.57
C LEU A 113 -5.01 9.10 16.79
N GLN A 114 -4.20 10.04 17.28
CA GLN A 114 -4.62 11.43 17.47
C GLN A 114 -4.94 12.11 16.13
N GLN A 115 -4.15 11.84 15.08
CA GLN A 115 -4.48 12.29 13.72
C GLN A 115 -5.81 11.69 13.26
N ALA A 116 -6.01 10.38 13.48
CA ALA A 116 -7.21 9.69 13.09
C ALA A 116 -8.47 10.25 13.76
N TYR A 117 -8.39 10.61 15.05
CA TYR A 117 -9.48 11.30 15.74
C TYR A 117 -9.85 12.64 15.08
N ARG A 118 -8.85 13.46 14.77
CA ARG A 118 -9.05 14.77 14.11
C ARG A 118 -9.65 14.60 12.72
N ALA A 119 -9.05 13.74 11.90
CA ALA A 119 -9.51 13.45 10.56
C ALA A 119 -10.94 12.89 10.57
N ARG A 120 -11.23 11.90 11.41
CA ARG A 120 -12.57 11.31 11.54
C ARG A 120 -13.63 12.35 11.92
N ALA A 121 -13.34 13.24 12.87
CA ALA A 121 -14.29 14.28 13.27
C ALA A 121 -14.55 15.28 12.13
N ALA A 122 -13.49 15.81 11.51
CA ALA A 122 -13.60 16.80 10.44
C ALA A 122 -14.30 16.23 9.19
N TRP A 123 -13.89 15.03 8.74
CA TRP A 123 -14.47 14.38 7.58
C TRP A 123 -15.90 13.88 7.81
N SER A 124 -16.25 13.44 9.04
CA SER A 124 -17.64 13.12 9.39
C SER A 124 -18.55 14.34 9.21
N ALA A 125 -18.13 15.51 9.70
CA ALA A 125 -18.91 16.75 9.55
C ALA A 125 -19.01 17.17 8.08
N TYR A 126 -17.92 17.04 7.31
CA TYR A 126 -17.92 17.34 5.89
C TYR A 126 -18.86 16.43 5.10
N PHE A 127 -18.82 15.11 5.30
CA PHE A 127 -19.75 14.18 4.61
C PHE A 127 -21.21 14.44 4.95
N GLN A 128 -21.50 14.81 6.20
CA GLN A 128 -22.83 15.27 6.58
C GLN A 128 -23.26 16.49 5.76
N GLN A 129 -22.39 17.48 5.60
CA GLN A 129 -22.67 18.69 4.83
C GLN A 129 -22.83 18.41 3.32
N VAL A 130 -21.92 17.67 2.70
CA VAL A 130 -21.98 17.43 1.24
C VAL A 130 -23.08 16.46 0.84
N SER A 131 -23.43 15.51 1.70
CA SER A 131 -24.52 14.57 1.42
C SER A 131 -25.87 15.27 1.30
N ALA A 132 -26.05 16.42 1.94
CA ALA A 132 -27.27 17.23 1.81
C ALA A 132 -27.52 17.78 0.39
N GLN A 133 -26.51 17.80 -0.47
CA GLN A 133 -26.63 18.32 -1.84
C GLN A 133 -27.31 17.35 -2.82
N PHE A 134 -27.25 16.04 -2.53
CA PHE A 134 -27.75 15.01 -3.46
C PHE A 134 -28.65 13.96 -2.78
N LEU A 135 -28.76 13.95 -1.45
CA LEU A 135 -29.69 13.08 -0.73
C LEU A 135 -31.04 13.77 -0.50
N ALA A 136 -32.12 12.99 -0.54
CA ALA A 136 -33.43 13.44 -0.08
C ALA A 136 -33.44 13.74 1.44
N PRO A 137 -34.27 14.67 1.94
CA PRO A 137 -34.28 15.08 3.36
C PRO A 137 -34.43 13.91 4.35
N GLU A 138 -35.28 12.92 4.04
CA GLU A 138 -35.47 11.72 4.87
C GLU A 138 -34.18 10.90 5.01
N ARG A 139 -33.42 10.76 3.90
CA ARG A 139 -32.13 10.08 3.89
C ARG A 139 -31.06 10.87 4.63
N GLN A 140 -31.06 12.20 4.51
CA GLN A 140 -30.17 13.07 5.29
C GLN A 140 -30.40 12.87 6.80
N GLN A 141 -31.67 12.85 7.24
CA GLN A 141 -32.02 12.62 8.63
C GLN A 141 -31.59 11.22 9.11
N ALA A 142 -31.78 10.19 8.29
CA ALA A 142 -31.36 8.83 8.61
C ALA A 142 -29.84 8.69 8.77
N LEU A 143 -29.06 9.37 7.92
CA LEU A 143 -27.59 9.30 7.92
C LEU A 143 -26.93 10.30 8.88
N HIS A 144 -27.65 11.31 9.38
CA HIS A 144 -27.11 12.32 10.31
C HIS A 144 -26.36 11.70 11.50
N LYS A 145 -26.91 10.63 12.10
CA LYS A 145 -26.27 9.92 13.24
C LYS A 145 -25.30 8.83 12.80
N ALA A 146 -25.24 8.50 11.51
CA ALA A 146 -24.42 7.45 10.96
C ALA A 146 -23.00 7.95 10.60
N TRP A 147 -22.83 9.21 10.21
CA TRP A 147 -21.52 9.76 9.84
C TRP A 147 -20.43 9.59 10.90
N PRO A 148 -20.70 9.71 12.21
CA PRO A 148 -19.70 9.39 13.23
C PRO A 148 -19.19 7.94 13.17
N HIS A 149 -19.83 7.01 12.46
CA HIS A 149 -19.40 5.62 12.33
C HIS A 149 -18.30 5.40 11.26
N LEU A 150 -17.61 6.45 10.82
CA LEU A 150 -16.43 6.27 9.96
C LEU A 150 -15.39 5.37 10.67
N SER A 151 -14.85 4.42 9.92
CA SER A 151 -13.66 3.67 10.32
C SER A 151 -12.40 4.37 9.83
N PHE A 152 -11.26 4.01 10.40
CA PHE A 152 -9.95 4.53 10.02
C PHE A 152 -8.95 3.39 9.90
N PHE A 153 -8.39 3.19 8.71
CA PHE A 153 -7.41 2.16 8.42
C PHE A 153 -6.04 2.80 8.35
N LEU A 154 -5.23 2.57 9.39
CA LEU A 154 -3.81 2.90 9.34
C LEU A 154 -3.09 1.71 8.71
N LEU A 155 -2.77 1.82 7.43
CA LEU A 155 -2.20 0.73 6.65
C LEU A 155 -0.69 0.92 6.51
N PHE A 156 0.07 -0.02 7.10
CA PHE A 156 1.51 -0.07 6.92
C PHE A 156 1.82 -0.68 5.55
N HIS A 157 2.34 0.18 4.67
CA HIS A 157 2.90 -0.23 3.39
C HIS A 157 4.41 -0.37 3.56
N PRO A 158 5.01 -1.44 3.06
CA PRO A 158 4.40 -2.51 2.28
C PRO A 158 3.81 -3.64 3.13
N TYR A 159 4.19 -3.70 4.39
CA TYR A 159 3.66 -4.64 5.37
C TYR A 159 3.84 -4.05 6.76
N LEU A 160 3.13 -4.63 7.74
CA LEU A 160 3.42 -4.42 9.15
C LEU A 160 4.44 -5.46 9.63
N ASN A 161 5.60 -5.02 10.12
CA ASN A 161 6.65 -5.94 10.58
C ASN A 161 6.12 -6.89 11.66
N ALA A 162 6.35 -8.20 11.52
CA ALA A 162 5.81 -9.21 12.44
C ALA A 162 6.29 -9.07 13.89
N ARG A 163 7.40 -8.35 14.13
CA ARG A 163 7.88 -8.03 15.49
C ARG A 163 7.24 -6.79 16.09
N SER A 164 6.36 -6.10 15.36
CA SER A 164 5.68 -4.91 15.85
C SER A 164 4.81 -5.25 17.04
N ARG A 165 4.84 -4.38 18.05
CA ARG A 165 4.01 -4.46 19.26
C ARG A 165 3.10 -3.25 19.25
N LEU A 166 2.01 -3.37 18.50
CA LEU A 166 0.98 -2.34 18.47
C LEU A 166 0.25 -2.31 19.82
N PRO A 167 -0.10 -1.13 20.33
CA PRO A 167 -0.78 -1.00 21.60
C PRO A 167 -2.20 -1.58 21.51
N ALA A 168 -2.70 -2.14 22.62
CA ALA A 168 -4.09 -2.52 22.72
C ALA A 168 -4.99 -1.28 22.62
N LEU A 169 -6.05 -1.38 21.82
CA LEU A 169 -7.03 -0.32 21.63
C LEU A 169 -8.18 -0.50 22.63
N GLY A 170 -8.69 0.61 23.17
CA GLY A 170 -9.86 0.57 24.05
C GLY A 170 -11.16 0.43 23.25
N ASN A 171 -12.27 0.16 23.95
CA ASN A 171 -13.59 0.05 23.32
C ASN A 171 -13.99 1.29 22.49
N ALA A 172 -13.55 2.48 22.92
CA ALA A 172 -13.81 3.74 22.21
C ALA A 172 -13.01 3.88 20.90
N ASP A 173 -11.98 3.06 20.69
CA ASP A 173 -11.04 3.11 19.57
C ASP A 173 -11.25 1.97 18.56
N HIS A 174 -12.29 1.14 18.71
CA HIS A 174 -12.54 -0.02 17.82
C HIS A 174 -12.78 0.33 16.35
N TRP A 175 -12.99 1.61 16.03
CA TRP A 175 -13.08 2.13 14.66
C TRP A 175 -11.70 2.39 14.01
N PHE A 176 -10.61 2.33 14.79
CA PHE A 176 -9.24 2.53 14.33
C PHE A 176 -8.53 1.19 14.14
N HIS A 177 -8.01 0.95 12.94
CA HIS A 177 -7.50 -0.35 12.51
C HIS A 177 -6.06 -0.22 11.98
N PRO A 178 -5.04 -0.33 12.86
CA PRO A 178 -3.66 -0.43 12.42
C PRO A 178 -3.39 -1.84 11.88
N ARG A 179 -3.07 -1.96 10.59
CA ARG A 179 -2.91 -3.25 9.90
C ARG A 179 -1.81 -3.20 8.84
N SER A 180 -1.38 -4.39 8.41
CA SER A 180 -0.65 -4.50 7.15
C SER A 180 -1.56 -4.11 5.98
N ILE A 181 -1.02 -3.49 4.93
CA ILE A 181 -1.79 -3.14 3.74
C ILE A 181 -2.50 -4.35 3.10
N ASP A 182 -1.90 -5.54 3.21
CA ASP A 182 -2.45 -6.79 2.67
C ASP A 182 -3.74 -7.26 3.36
N GLN A 183 -4.08 -6.70 4.53
CA GLN A 183 -5.28 -7.03 5.28
C GLN A 183 -6.47 -6.09 4.96
N VAL A 184 -6.32 -5.19 3.99
CA VAL A 184 -7.37 -4.23 3.63
C VAL A 184 -8.67 -4.91 3.19
N THR A 185 -8.57 -6.05 2.50
CA THR A 185 -9.74 -6.83 2.05
C THR A 185 -10.45 -7.51 3.22
N GLU A 186 -9.71 -8.06 4.17
CA GLU A 186 -10.28 -8.63 5.41
C GLU A 186 -11.04 -7.55 6.20
N LEU A 187 -10.46 -6.34 6.33
CA LEU A 187 -11.14 -5.21 6.97
C LEU A 187 -12.42 -4.81 6.24
N ALA A 188 -12.37 -4.67 4.91
CA ALA A 188 -13.54 -4.32 4.09
C ALA A 188 -14.66 -5.37 4.21
N TYR A 189 -14.30 -6.66 4.35
CA TYR A 189 -15.24 -7.74 4.59
C TYR A 189 -15.82 -7.71 6.02
N ALA A 190 -14.99 -7.53 7.03
CA ALA A 190 -15.39 -7.66 8.42
C ALA A 190 -16.21 -6.46 8.93
N LEU A 191 -15.97 -5.27 8.37
CA LEU A 191 -16.59 -4.05 8.90
C LEU A 191 -18.03 -3.89 8.44
N ARG A 192 -18.91 -3.79 9.43
CA ARG A 192 -20.35 -3.56 9.24
C ARG A 192 -20.82 -2.56 10.28
N SER A 193 -21.06 -1.32 9.86
CA SER A 193 -21.74 -0.35 10.70
C SER A 193 -23.22 -0.69 10.81
N PRO A 194 -23.81 -0.69 12.02
CA PRO A 194 -25.25 -0.89 12.16
C PRO A 194 -26.06 0.32 11.66
N LEU A 195 -25.46 1.51 11.62
CA LEU A 195 -26.14 2.76 11.26
C LEU A 195 -25.80 3.26 9.86
N LEU A 196 -24.55 3.07 9.41
CA LEU A 196 -24.09 3.59 8.12
C LEU A 196 -24.45 2.60 7.02
N ARG A 197 -25.56 2.88 6.32
CA ARG A 197 -26.03 2.11 5.16
C ARG A 197 -26.19 3.02 3.96
N LEU A 198 -25.33 2.82 2.97
CA LEU A 198 -25.29 3.59 1.74
C LEU A 198 -25.62 2.68 0.55
N THR A 199 -26.52 3.13 -0.31
CA THR A 199 -26.73 2.46 -1.60
C THR A 199 -25.56 2.74 -2.54
N PRO A 200 -25.34 1.91 -3.58
CA PRO A 200 -24.33 2.21 -4.61
C PRO A 200 -24.46 3.62 -5.23
N ALA A 201 -25.70 4.09 -5.43
CA ALA A 201 -25.95 5.43 -5.96
C ALA A 201 -25.54 6.53 -4.97
N GLU A 202 -25.78 6.34 -3.67
CA GLU A 202 -25.37 7.28 -2.63
C GLU A 202 -23.84 7.31 -2.47
N CYS A 203 -23.17 6.16 -2.54
CA CYS A 203 -21.71 6.09 -2.58
C CYS A 203 -21.14 6.87 -3.77
N ARG A 204 -21.67 6.66 -4.99
CA ARG A 204 -21.26 7.43 -6.17
C ARG A 204 -21.54 8.92 -6.02
N GLY A 205 -22.67 9.30 -5.40
CA GLY A 205 -22.99 10.69 -5.12
C GLY A 205 -21.96 11.37 -4.21
N LEU A 206 -21.49 10.69 -3.17
CA LEU A 206 -20.39 11.19 -2.32
C LEU A 206 -19.11 11.41 -3.12
N VAL A 207 -18.76 10.46 -3.98
CA VAL A 207 -17.53 10.51 -4.78
C VAL A 207 -17.59 11.60 -5.86
N LEU A 208 -18.65 11.61 -6.66
CA LEU A 208 -18.77 12.46 -7.85
C LEU A 208 -19.23 13.89 -7.52
N HIS A 209 -20.11 14.06 -6.53
CA HIS A 209 -20.65 15.38 -6.18
C HIS A 209 -19.99 15.94 -4.92
N GLY A 210 -19.83 15.12 -3.88
CA GLY A 210 -19.27 15.56 -2.60
C GLY A 210 -17.75 15.76 -2.61
N LEU A 211 -17.03 14.86 -3.28
CA LEU A 211 -15.57 14.93 -3.44
C LEU A 211 -15.15 15.45 -4.82
N ARG A 212 -16.03 15.39 -5.83
CA ARG A 212 -15.70 15.73 -7.23
C ARG A 212 -14.51 14.93 -7.80
N ALA A 213 -14.30 13.73 -7.27
CA ALA A 213 -13.25 12.84 -7.74
C ALA A 213 -13.57 12.33 -9.16
N GLN A 214 -12.52 12.07 -9.93
CA GLN A 214 -12.61 11.58 -11.30
C GLN A 214 -12.29 10.09 -11.35
N PRO A 215 -12.79 9.34 -12.34
CA PRO A 215 -12.35 7.97 -12.57
C PRO A 215 -10.83 7.89 -12.63
N TRP A 216 -10.24 6.87 -11.99
CA TRP A 216 -8.80 6.69 -12.03
C TRP A 216 -8.43 5.85 -13.25
N ASP A 217 -8.26 6.53 -14.39
CA ASP A 217 -8.11 5.89 -15.71
C ASP A 217 -6.94 4.90 -15.80
N ASP A 218 -5.84 5.14 -15.08
CA ASP A 218 -4.70 4.21 -14.98
C ASP A 218 -5.15 2.80 -14.58
N MET A 219 -6.16 2.69 -13.70
CA MET A 219 -6.58 1.40 -13.15
C MET A 219 -7.14 0.48 -14.22
N ALA A 220 -7.79 1.01 -15.25
CA ALA A 220 -8.31 0.21 -16.36
C ALA A 220 -7.18 -0.50 -17.13
N GLN A 221 -5.99 0.11 -17.20
CA GLN A 221 -4.81 -0.48 -17.85
C GLN A 221 -4.03 -1.41 -16.91
N LEU A 222 -3.94 -1.03 -15.63
CA LEU A 222 -3.13 -1.72 -14.63
C LEU A 222 -3.77 -2.98 -14.06
N LEU A 223 -5.08 -2.99 -13.84
CA LEU A 223 -5.77 -4.12 -13.21
C LEU A 223 -5.79 -5.39 -14.07
N PRO A 224 -5.91 -5.33 -15.41
CA PRO A 224 -5.68 -6.49 -16.27
C PRO A 224 -4.23 -6.99 -16.21
N GLN A 225 -3.27 -6.08 -16.04
CA GLN A 225 -1.83 -6.35 -16.00
C GLN A 225 -1.36 -6.57 -14.55
N GLN A 226 -1.99 -7.51 -13.86
CA GLN A 226 -1.66 -7.80 -12.45
C GLN A 226 -0.19 -8.20 -12.23
N VAL A 227 0.49 -8.67 -13.28
CA VAL A 227 1.88 -9.08 -13.23
C VAL A 227 2.54 -8.65 -14.56
N LEU A 228 3.56 -7.79 -14.48
CA LEU A 228 4.48 -7.41 -15.56
C LEU A 228 5.39 -8.58 -15.93
N GLY A 229 5.81 -9.36 -14.94
CA GLY A 229 6.64 -10.53 -15.10
C GLY A 229 7.17 -11.00 -13.75
N TYR A 230 8.34 -11.62 -13.76
CA TYR A 230 8.95 -12.19 -12.58
C TYR A 230 10.35 -11.66 -12.40
N LEU A 231 10.67 -11.17 -11.20
CA LEU A 231 12.05 -11.05 -10.79
C LEU A 231 12.53 -12.43 -10.36
N MET A 232 13.61 -12.86 -10.98
CA MET A 232 14.28 -14.11 -10.68
C MET A 232 15.48 -13.79 -9.80
N VAL A 233 15.63 -14.53 -8.70
CA VAL A 233 16.72 -14.31 -7.73
C VAL A 233 17.40 -15.63 -7.44
N SER A 234 18.72 -15.70 -7.64
CA SER A 234 19.53 -16.90 -7.45
C SER A 234 20.71 -16.62 -6.54
N GLU A 235 20.89 -17.44 -5.50
CA GLU A 235 22.08 -17.43 -4.65
C GLU A 235 23.01 -18.56 -5.13
N PRO A 236 24.13 -18.28 -5.83
CA PRO A 236 24.92 -19.30 -6.54
C PRO A 236 25.40 -20.47 -5.68
N ASP A 237 25.73 -20.19 -4.41
CA ASP A 237 26.26 -21.19 -3.47
C ASP A 237 25.15 -22.05 -2.80
N SER A 238 23.87 -21.72 -3.02
CA SER A 238 22.77 -22.31 -2.24
C SER A 238 22.31 -23.70 -2.71
N ARG A 239 22.78 -24.22 -3.85
CA ARG A 239 22.18 -25.37 -4.59
C ARG A 239 20.66 -25.27 -4.85
N ARG A 240 20.02 -24.15 -4.52
CA ARG A 240 18.57 -23.95 -4.66
C ARG A 240 18.27 -23.44 -6.06
N ALA A 241 17.10 -23.82 -6.56
CA ALA A 241 16.55 -23.20 -7.76
C ALA A 241 16.35 -21.68 -7.54
N PRO A 242 16.42 -20.87 -8.61
CA PRO A 242 16.10 -19.45 -8.52
C PRO A 242 14.69 -19.23 -7.95
N VAL A 243 14.57 -18.29 -7.01
CA VAL A 243 13.29 -17.85 -6.47
C VAL A 243 12.63 -16.90 -7.45
N ARG A 244 11.32 -17.06 -7.64
CA ARG A 244 10.51 -16.28 -8.58
C ARG A 244 9.58 -15.34 -7.81
N TYR A 245 9.72 -14.04 -8.02
CA TYR A 245 8.88 -13.02 -7.41
C TYR A 245 8.00 -12.36 -8.48
N PRO A 246 6.66 -12.45 -8.42
CA PRO A 246 5.81 -11.70 -9.35
C PRO A 246 6.02 -10.20 -9.13
N LEU A 247 6.20 -9.47 -10.22
CA LEU A 247 6.29 -8.02 -10.23
C LEU A 247 5.02 -7.46 -10.85
N SER A 248 4.25 -6.70 -10.09
CA SER A 248 3.10 -5.93 -10.54
C SER A 248 3.53 -4.46 -10.74
N PRO A 249 2.83 -3.66 -11.55
CA PRO A 249 3.15 -2.24 -11.70
C PRO A 249 3.21 -1.49 -10.36
N PHE A 250 4.14 -0.56 -10.20
CA PHE A 250 4.32 0.19 -8.95
C PHE A 250 4.67 -0.66 -7.72
N ASP A 251 5.07 -1.92 -7.88
CA ASP A 251 5.70 -2.70 -6.80
C ASP A 251 7.10 -2.18 -6.50
N ALA A 252 7.55 -2.45 -5.27
CA ALA A 252 8.91 -2.25 -4.81
C ALA A 252 9.36 -3.49 -4.03
N MET A 253 10.57 -3.95 -4.31
CA MET A 253 11.18 -5.08 -3.64
C MET A 253 12.63 -4.76 -3.30
N THR A 254 13.00 -4.93 -2.03
CA THR A 254 14.38 -4.80 -1.56
C THR A 254 15.03 -6.18 -1.48
N ILE A 255 16.28 -6.26 -1.94
CA ILE A 255 17.13 -7.44 -1.82
C ILE A 255 18.28 -7.08 -0.87
N GLY A 256 18.57 -7.97 0.08
CA GLY A 256 19.65 -7.75 1.03
C GLY A 256 19.77 -8.87 2.05
N ARG A 257 20.74 -8.79 2.96
CA ARG A 257 20.92 -9.82 4.00
C ARG A 257 19.99 -9.64 5.22
N SER A 258 19.37 -8.48 5.38
CA SER A 258 18.54 -8.20 6.55
C SER A 258 17.25 -9.02 6.51
N ALA A 259 16.81 -9.56 7.64
CA ALA A 259 15.49 -10.18 7.77
C ALA A 259 14.34 -9.16 7.65
N SER A 260 14.65 -7.87 7.61
CA SER A 260 13.68 -6.78 7.46
C SER A 260 13.54 -6.26 6.02
N VAL A 261 14.15 -6.92 5.02
CA VAL A 261 13.93 -6.52 3.62
C VAL A 261 12.56 -7.00 3.14
N GLN A 262 11.85 -6.13 2.44
CA GLN A 262 10.65 -6.51 1.70
C GLN A 262 11.08 -7.16 0.39
N GLY A 263 11.30 -8.47 0.37
CA GLY A 263 11.70 -9.15 -0.84
C GLY A 263 12.55 -10.37 -0.58
N HIS A 264 13.73 -10.39 -1.20
CA HIS A 264 14.63 -11.51 -1.08
C HIS A 264 15.69 -11.26 -0.01
N ARG A 265 15.64 -12.07 1.06
CA ARG A 265 16.70 -12.14 2.05
C ARG A 265 17.79 -13.09 1.56
N VAL A 266 18.93 -12.54 1.18
CA VAL A 266 20.14 -13.33 0.88
C VAL A 266 20.61 -14.00 2.17
N SER A 267 20.71 -15.32 2.15
CA SER A 267 20.94 -16.15 3.35
C SER A 267 22.04 -17.21 3.18
N SER A 268 22.66 -17.27 2.00
CA SER A 268 23.80 -18.13 1.69
C SER A 268 24.90 -18.01 2.76
N ALA A 269 25.29 -19.16 3.31
CA ALA A 269 26.17 -19.24 4.48
C ALA A 269 27.56 -18.63 4.20
N GLY A 270 28.06 -18.74 2.96
CA GLY A 270 29.36 -18.22 2.55
C GLY A 270 29.35 -16.77 2.06
N LEU A 271 28.27 -16.31 1.42
CA LEU A 271 28.29 -15.06 0.64
C LEU A 271 27.35 -13.96 1.17
N SER A 272 26.49 -14.24 2.14
CA SER A 272 25.60 -13.24 2.74
C SER A 272 26.33 -12.02 3.33
N LEU A 273 27.58 -12.18 3.81
CA LEU A 273 28.40 -11.05 4.29
C LEU A 273 28.83 -10.10 3.17
N GLN A 274 28.80 -10.55 1.92
CA GLN A 274 29.07 -9.71 0.75
C GLN A 274 27.87 -8.85 0.36
N VAL A 275 26.73 -9.04 1.03
CA VAL A 275 25.48 -8.33 0.74
C VAL A 275 25.12 -7.40 1.90
N SER A 276 24.94 -6.10 1.62
CA SER A 276 24.42 -5.13 2.60
C SER A 276 23.04 -5.50 3.14
N GLY A 277 22.69 -4.94 4.32
CA GLY A 277 21.40 -5.20 4.97
C GLY A 277 20.21 -4.91 4.07
N ARG A 278 20.23 -3.75 3.43
CA ARG A 278 19.42 -3.37 2.26
C ARG A 278 20.46 -3.06 1.17
N HIS A 279 20.52 -3.86 0.12
CA HIS A 279 21.63 -3.80 -0.84
C HIS A 279 21.18 -3.16 -2.14
N ALA A 280 20.16 -3.73 -2.76
CA ALA A 280 19.58 -3.22 -3.98
C ALA A 280 18.06 -3.18 -3.85
N GLN A 281 17.43 -2.35 -4.67
CA GLN A 281 15.99 -2.29 -4.78
C GLN A 281 15.59 -2.46 -6.24
N VAL A 282 14.58 -3.30 -6.44
CA VAL A 282 13.85 -3.40 -7.68
C VAL A 282 12.54 -2.66 -7.50
N GLU A 283 12.26 -1.73 -8.39
CA GLU A 283 11.03 -0.98 -8.45
C GLU A 283 10.39 -1.18 -9.81
N THR A 284 9.08 -1.06 -9.89
CA THR A 284 8.39 -1.10 -11.17
C THR A 284 7.62 0.18 -11.41
N THR A 285 7.60 0.62 -12.66
CA THR A 285 6.68 1.66 -13.13
C THR A 285 5.43 0.98 -13.69
N HIS A 286 4.68 1.68 -14.54
CA HIS A 286 3.61 1.07 -15.33
C HIS A 286 4.13 -0.09 -16.22
N GLN A 287 5.37 -0.02 -16.73
CA GLN A 287 5.91 -0.98 -17.71
C GLN A 287 7.34 -1.43 -17.43
N ASP A 288 8.15 -0.58 -16.79
CA ASP A 288 9.57 -0.84 -16.61
C ASP A 288 9.87 -1.52 -15.28
N VAL A 289 10.92 -2.33 -15.27
CA VAL A 289 11.56 -2.84 -14.06
C VAL A 289 12.85 -2.08 -13.87
N LEU A 290 12.92 -1.28 -12.82
CA LEU A 290 14.06 -0.45 -12.47
C LEU A 290 14.86 -1.12 -11.34
N LEU A 291 16.18 -1.12 -11.46
CA LEU A 291 17.11 -1.58 -10.46
C LEU A 291 17.97 -0.40 -9.97
N GLN A 292 18.19 -0.32 -8.66
CA GLN A 292 19.14 0.60 -8.05
C GLN A 292 19.94 -0.06 -6.92
N ASP A 293 21.19 0.37 -6.77
CA ASP A 293 22.00 0.10 -5.58
C ASP A 293 21.66 1.09 -4.46
N LEU A 294 21.52 0.61 -3.22
CA LEU A 294 21.12 1.41 -2.06
C LEU A 294 22.33 1.92 -1.23
N GLY A 295 23.48 2.12 -1.86
CA GLY A 295 24.73 2.46 -1.17
C GLY A 295 25.37 1.24 -0.53
N SER A 296 25.38 0.12 -1.24
CA SER A 296 25.95 -1.12 -0.76
C SER A 296 27.48 -1.02 -0.63
N LYS A 297 28.07 -1.85 0.25
CA LYS A 297 29.53 -1.83 0.46
C LYS A 297 30.30 -2.38 -0.74
N ASN A 298 29.72 -3.37 -1.42
CA ASN A 298 30.41 -4.17 -2.43
C ASN A 298 29.87 -3.95 -3.86
N GLY A 299 28.86 -3.11 -4.02
CA GLY A 299 28.29 -2.73 -5.31
C GLY A 299 27.23 -3.71 -5.84
N THR A 300 26.43 -3.17 -6.75
CA THR A 300 25.50 -3.88 -7.63
C THR A 300 25.97 -3.67 -9.06
N TYR A 301 25.98 -4.73 -9.87
CA TYR A 301 26.54 -4.70 -11.22
C TYR A 301 25.52 -5.19 -12.24
N VAL A 302 25.37 -4.48 -13.36
CA VAL A 302 24.53 -4.87 -14.51
C VAL A 302 25.45 -5.06 -15.71
N ASN A 303 25.41 -6.22 -16.36
CA ASN A 303 26.29 -6.54 -17.50
C ASN A 303 27.79 -6.23 -17.23
N GLY A 304 28.25 -6.44 -15.98
CA GLY A 304 29.63 -6.19 -15.56
C GLY A 304 29.96 -4.73 -15.20
N GLN A 305 29.04 -3.78 -15.37
CA GLN A 305 29.22 -2.39 -14.97
C GLN A 305 28.63 -2.15 -13.58
N CYS A 306 29.41 -1.55 -12.67
CA CYS A 306 28.93 -1.17 -11.33
C CYS A 306 27.96 0.00 -11.45
N LEU A 307 26.83 -0.08 -10.76
CA LEU A 307 25.90 1.03 -10.62
C LEU A 307 26.46 2.05 -9.62
N GLU A 308 26.24 3.33 -9.88
CA GLU A 308 26.40 4.34 -8.83
C GLU A 308 25.25 4.21 -7.81
N ALA A 309 25.53 4.53 -6.55
CA ALA A 309 24.52 4.46 -5.50
C ALA A 309 23.33 5.39 -5.81
N GLY A 310 22.11 4.84 -5.82
CA GLY A 310 20.89 5.56 -6.17
C GLY A 310 20.65 5.73 -7.68
N GLN A 311 21.55 5.25 -8.54
CA GLN A 311 21.32 5.25 -9.99
C GLN A 311 20.23 4.23 -10.35
N LEU A 312 19.16 4.70 -10.99
CA LEU A 312 18.11 3.84 -11.55
C LEU A 312 18.51 3.38 -12.95
N VAL A 313 18.52 2.06 -13.16
CA VAL A 313 18.75 1.42 -14.47
C VAL A 313 17.58 0.52 -14.80
N VAL A 314 17.10 0.56 -16.03
CA VAL A 314 16.06 -0.37 -16.52
C VAL A 314 16.69 -1.75 -16.70
N LEU A 315 16.17 -2.75 -15.98
CA LEU A 315 16.56 -4.15 -16.09
C LEU A 315 15.79 -4.81 -17.23
N GLN A 316 16.39 -4.83 -18.41
CA GLN A 316 15.74 -5.38 -19.62
C GLN A 316 15.63 -6.92 -19.54
N PRO A 317 14.60 -7.52 -20.19
CA PRO A 317 14.54 -8.96 -20.37
C PRO A 317 15.85 -9.55 -20.93
N GLY A 318 16.35 -10.61 -20.28
CA GLY A 318 17.60 -11.27 -20.67
C GLY A 318 18.87 -10.65 -20.08
N GLN A 319 18.80 -9.45 -19.50
CA GLN A 319 19.92 -8.90 -18.73
C GLN A 319 20.03 -9.57 -17.36
N ARG A 320 21.27 -9.73 -16.90
CA ARG A 320 21.57 -10.20 -15.55
C ARG A 320 22.32 -9.14 -14.78
N ALA A 321 21.94 -8.98 -13.54
CA ALA A 321 22.68 -8.20 -12.57
C ALA A 321 23.11 -9.08 -11.39
N PHE A 322 24.13 -8.66 -10.67
CA PHE A 322 24.57 -9.34 -9.45
C PHE A 322 24.88 -8.35 -8.33
N LEU A 323 24.71 -8.81 -7.10
CA LEU A 323 25.00 -8.07 -5.87
C LEU A 323 26.27 -8.64 -5.24
N GLY A 324 27.09 -7.75 -4.69
CA GLY A 324 28.44 -8.09 -4.26
C GLY A 324 29.47 -7.81 -5.36
N ASN A 325 30.75 -7.99 -5.04
CA ASN A 325 31.81 -7.70 -5.99
C ASN A 325 31.90 -8.74 -7.12
N THR A 326 32.72 -8.47 -8.13
CA THR A 326 32.93 -9.32 -9.31
C THR A 326 33.39 -10.73 -9.00
N ASP A 327 34.06 -10.94 -7.86
CA ASP A 327 34.57 -12.24 -7.43
C ASP A 327 33.50 -13.07 -6.72
N SER A 328 32.71 -12.44 -5.86
CA SER A 328 31.73 -13.13 -5.02
C SER A 328 30.40 -13.39 -5.72
N GLN A 329 29.91 -12.41 -6.50
CA GLN A 329 28.60 -12.41 -7.15
C GLN A 329 27.52 -13.09 -6.29
N ALA A 330 27.41 -12.63 -5.04
CA ALA A 330 26.71 -13.32 -3.97
C ALA A 330 25.23 -13.60 -4.23
N CYS A 331 24.60 -12.80 -5.10
CA CYS A 331 23.22 -12.95 -5.51
C CYS A 331 23.05 -12.45 -6.95
N HIS A 332 22.44 -13.25 -7.80
CA HIS A 332 22.15 -12.93 -9.19
C HIS A 332 20.67 -12.62 -9.34
N ILE A 333 20.37 -11.61 -10.15
CA ILE A 333 19.00 -11.16 -10.43
C ILE A 333 18.78 -10.93 -11.92
N TRP A 334 17.59 -11.28 -12.41
CA TRP A 334 17.16 -10.97 -13.76
C TRP A 334 15.66 -10.86 -13.84
N PHE A 335 15.17 -10.18 -14.87
CA PHE A 335 13.76 -10.03 -15.15
C PHE A 335 13.32 -10.97 -16.26
N GLU A 336 12.25 -11.73 -16.00
CA GLU A 336 11.54 -12.52 -17.00
C GLU A 336 10.16 -11.88 -17.22
N PRO A 337 9.90 -11.26 -18.39
CA PRO A 337 8.59 -10.68 -18.66
C PRO A 337 7.53 -11.78 -18.64
N ARG A 338 6.31 -11.41 -18.25
CA ARG A 338 5.18 -12.31 -18.41
C ARG A 338 5.07 -12.63 -19.89
N ALA A 339 5.27 -13.91 -20.25
CA ALA A 339 5.01 -14.35 -21.61
C ALA A 339 3.57 -13.94 -21.96
N TRP A 340 3.41 -13.19 -23.04
CA TRP A 340 2.09 -12.85 -23.58
C TRP A 340 1.48 -14.13 -24.13
N TYR A 341 0.97 -14.98 -23.25
CA TYR A 341 0.13 -16.10 -23.64
C TYR A 341 -1.21 -15.50 -24.05
N GLY A 342 -1.40 -15.35 -25.36
CA GLY A 342 -2.74 -15.37 -25.91
C GLY A 342 -3.42 -16.66 -25.42
N ASP A 343 -4.54 -16.48 -24.73
CA ASP A 343 -5.49 -17.50 -24.27
C ASP A 343 -4.98 -18.63 -23.35
N SER A 344 -5.58 -18.65 -22.16
CA SER A 344 -5.80 -19.79 -21.25
C SER A 344 -4.58 -20.53 -20.70
N GLY A 345 -4.35 -20.39 -19.39
CA GLY A 345 -3.47 -21.30 -18.65
C GLY A 345 -3.38 -20.93 -17.19
N ASN A 346 -4.07 -21.68 -16.34
CA ASN A 346 -3.98 -21.60 -14.88
C ASN A 346 -2.53 -21.72 -14.42
N ILE A 347 -1.99 -20.66 -13.83
CA ILE A 347 -0.71 -20.69 -13.12
C ILE A 347 -1.02 -20.78 -11.63
N THR A 348 -0.61 -21.90 -11.01
CA THR A 348 -0.67 -22.07 -9.56
C THR A 348 0.26 -21.06 -8.90
N LEU A 349 -0.32 -20.02 -8.29
CA LEU A 349 0.38 -19.10 -7.39
C LEU A 349 0.75 -19.86 -6.12
N VAL A 350 2.02 -19.84 -5.72
CA VAL A 350 2.41 -20.26 -4.37
C VAL A 350 2.18 -19.07 -3.45
N THR A 351 1.07 -19.07 -2.72
CA THR A 351 0.91 -18.22 -1.54
C THR A 351 1.72 -18.86 -0.42
N GLN A 352 2.72 -18.15 0.12
CA GLN A 352 3.31 -18.55 1.40
C GLN A 352 2.29 -18.27 2.51
N THR A 353 1.40 -19.23 2.77
CA THR A 353 0.81 -19.36 4.10
C THR A 353 1.85 -19.98 5.00
N GLY A 354 2.34 -19.21 5.97
CA GLY A 354 3.25 -19.71 6.99
C GLY A 354 2.61 -20.85 7.78
N SER A 355 3.33 -21.97 7.88
CA SER A 355 3.06 -23.02 8.84
C SER A 355 4.38 -23.45 9.49
N SER A 356 4.63 -22.90 10.68
CA SER A 356 5.03 -23.59 11.92
C SER A 356 5.55 -22.57 12.93
#